data_AF-A0A3B1B506-F1
#
_entry.id   AF-A0A3B1B506-F1
#
_cell.length_a   1.000
_cell.length_b   1.000
_cell.length_c   1.000
_cell.angle_alpha   90.00
_cell.angle_beta   90.00
_cell.angle_gamma   90.00
#
_symmetry.space_group_name_H-M   'P 1'
#
loop_
_entity.id
_entity.type
_entity.pdbx_description
1 polymer ?
#
loop_
_entity_poly.entity_id
_entity_poly.type
_entity_poly.pdbx_seq_one_letter_code
_entity_poly.pdbx_strand_id
1 'polypeptide(L)'
;MTKGIIKVGLFVGALLGMNAVIAEPIKYADESAKYLKYAMELDKGCKWIAKVKEWDNPEKIKHGYPFKLHVGPYLVSVPDGIKDIILMSHNVLAISYNDKSVIYLSAHVIPESYGLVKISDTRTNKISPAEVVDVIFMKTHCDKNDVPEYDYDKFIWHLALFQKSLHFRDEGNEVFKTRSGKLTYYVSEGGKNSPNSGNAYVTNIEQKNDVLVIDASHMSFDKFKQIVFSVREYSHPKED
;
A
#
# COMPACT_ATOMS: atom_id res chain seq x y z
N MET A 1 47.69 -30.99 28.41
CA MET A 1 47.37 -32.27 27.74
C MET A 1 45.96 -32.66 28.10
N THR A 2 45.17 -32.85 27.05
CA THR A 2 43.83 -33.45 26.92
C THR A 2 43.46 -34.51 27.94
N LYS A 3 42.20 -34.48 28.37
CA LYS A 3 41.26 -35.62 28.25
C LYS A 3 39.82 -35.14 28.46
N GLY A 4 39.08 -35.03 27.36
CA GLY A 4 37.64 -35.22 27.38
C GLY A 4 37.32 -36.71 27.49
N ILE A 5 36.12 -37.04 27.97
CA ILE A 5 35.13 -37.89 27.28
C ILE A 5 33.87 -37.98 28.17
N ILE A 6 32.75 -37.74 27.48
CA ILE A 6 31.34 -37.82 27.83
C ILE A 6 30.94 -39.25 28.28
N LYS A 7 29.92 -39.39 29.15
CA LYS A 7 28.76 -40.29 28.91
C LYS A 7 27.67 -40.20 30.00
N VAL A 8 26.46 -39.82 29.53
CA VAL A 8 25.15 -40.48 29.77
C VAL A 8 24.74 -40.62 31.24
N GLY A 9 23.67 -40.04 31.75
CA GLY A 9 22.37 -39.76 31.15
C GLY A 9 21.32 -40.32 32.11
N LEU A 10 20.47 -39.45 32.67
CA LEU A 10 19.29 -39.88 33.40
C LEU A 10 18.13 -38.97 33.02
N PHE A 11 17.25 -39.52 32.18
CA PHE A 11 15.92 -39.02 31.90
C PHE A 11 15.02 -39.38 33.09
N VAL A 12 14.40 -38.39 33.74
CA VAL A 12 13.09 -38.55 34.38
C VAL A 12 12.30 -37.29 34.11
N GLY A 13 11.20 -37.44 33.40
CA GLY A 13 10.35 -36.37 32.93
C GLY A 13 9.54 -35.69 34.04
N ALA A 14 9.35 -34.39 33.86
CA ALA A 14 8.12 -33.74 34.25
C ALA A 14 7.32 -33.48 32.97
N LEU A 15 6.35 -34.34 32.69
CA LEU A 15 5.15 -33.91 31.97
C LEU A 15 4.58 -32.75 32.79
N LEU A 16 4.68 -31.52 32.30
CA LEU A 16 3.77 -30.42 32.60
C LEU A 16 4.14 -29.26 31.66
N GLY A 17 3.34 -29.12 30.62
CA GLY A 17 3.47 -28.08 29.60
C GLY A 17 2.39 -28.32 28.58
N MET A 18 1.14 -28.19 29.00
CA MET A 18 -0.02 -28.25 28.13
C MET A 18 0.23 -27.36 26.92
N ASN A 19 0.12 -27.98 25.74
CA ASN A 19 -0.14 -27.29 24.49
C ASN A 19 -1.30 -26.32 24.68
N ALA A 20 -1.00 -25.02 24.70
CA ALA A 20 -1.90 -23.97 24.25
C ALA A 20 -1.15 -22.63 24.18
N VAL A 21 -0.32 -22.47 23.15
CA VAL A 21 -0.34 -21.18 22.45
C VAL A 21 -1.44 -21.32 21.39
N ILE A 22 -2.68 -21.44 21.86
CA ILE A 22 -3.88 -21.21 21.05
C ILE A 22 -4.38 -19.84 21.47
N ALA A 23 -3.59 -18.84 21.17
CA ALA A 23 -4.06 -17.48 21.08
C ALA A 23 -3.56 -17.01 19.73
N GLU A 24 -4.46 -16.93 18.73
CA GLU A 24 -4.38 -15.98 17.61
C GLU A 24 -5.41 -16.14 16.47
N PRO A 25 -6.15 -17.26 16.24
CA PRO A 25 -7.19 -17.27 15.20
C PRO A 25 -8.43 -16.43 15.56
N ILE A 26 -8.87 -16.54 16.82
CA ILE A 26 -10.13 -15.95 17.30
C ILE A 26 -10.08 -14.41 17.27
N LYS A 27 -8.92 -13.82 17.56
CA LYS A 27 -8.75 -12.36 17.59
C LYS A 27 -8.96 -11.73 16.21
N TYR A 28 -8.43 -12.37 15.15
CA TYR A 28 -8.56 -11.84 13.80
C TYR A 28 -9.94 -12.08 13.22
N ALA A 29 -10.55 -13.25 13.48
CA ALA A 29 -11.85 -13.58 12.92
C ALA A 29 -12.93 -12.52 13.24
N ASP A 30 -13.02 -12.07 14.50
CA ASP A 30 -14.01 -11.10 14.94
C ASP A 30 -13.76 -9.69 14.36
N GLU A 31 -12.51 -9.22 14.36
CA GLU A 31 -12.16 -7.90 13.79
C GLU A 31 -12.32 -7.88 12.26
N SER A 32 -11.93 -8.98 11.61
CA SER A 32 -12.03 -9.20 10.17
C SER A 32 -13.48 -9.13 9.69
N ALA A 33 -14.41 -9.76 10.42
CA ALA A 33 -15.84 -9.72 10.12
C ALA A 33 -16.42 -8.29 10.17
N LYS A 34 -15.95 -7.46 11.11
CA LYS A 34 -16.37 -6.05 11.21
C LYS A 34 -15.99 -5.25 9.97
N TYR A 35 -14.76 -5.40 9.47
CA TYR A 35 -14.32 -4.69 8.26
C TYR A 35 -15.08 -5.16 7.01
N LEU A 36 -15.30 -6.46 6.87
CA LEU A 36 -16.11 -7.00 5.78
C LEU A 36 -17.52 -6.42 5.79
N LYS A 37 -18.18 -6.41 6.95
CA LYS A 37 -19.52 -5.85 7.10
C LYS A 37 -19.58 -4.39 6.65
N TYR A 38 -18.63 -3.56 7.08
CA TYR A 38 -18.58 -2.16 6.63
C TYR A 38 -18.34 -2.03 5.13
N ALA A 39 -17.45 -2.84 4.55
CA ALA A 39 -17.22 -2.85 3.11
C ALA A 39 -18.50 -3.19 2.33
N MET A 40 -19.27 -4.19 2.79
CA MET A 40 -20.56 -4.57 2.19
C MET A 40 -21.62 -3.47 2.32
N GLU A 41 -21.69 -2.79 3.46
CA GLU A 41 -22.66 -1.72 3.70
C GLU A 41 -22.39 -0.49 2.82
N LEU A 42 -21.11 -0.17 2.59
CA LEU A 42 -20.67 0.98 1.82
C LEU A 42 -20.63 0.73 0.31
N ASP A 43 -20.17 -0.45 -0.13
CA ASP A 43 -20.13 -0.86 -1.53
C ASP A 43 -21.23 -1.90 -1.82
N LYS A 44 -22.50 -1.50 -1.80
CA LYS A 44 -23.64 -2.45 -1.92
C LYS A 44 -23.70 -3.26 -3.22
N GLY A 45 -22.86 -2.97 -4.22
CA GLY A 45 -22.96 -3.58 -5.55
C GLY A 45 -21.63 -3.97 -6.18
N CYS A 46 -20.51 -3.97 -5.44
CA CYS A 46 -19.19 -4.33 -5.96
C CYS A 46 -18.79 -3.48 -7.18
N LYS A 47 -19.10 -2.17 -7.15
CA LYS A 47 -19.13 -1.32 -8.36
C LYS A 47 -17.78 -0.67 -8.69
N TRP A 48 -16.88 -0.58 -7.72
CA TRP A 48 -15.73 0.31 -7.79
C TRP A 48 -14.42 -0.43 -8.00
N ILE A 49 -14.19 -0.97 -9.20
CA ILE A 49 -12.94 -1.65 -9.56
C ILE A 49 -12.15 -0.79 -10.55
N ALA A 50 -10.85 -0.66 -10.32
CA ALA A 50 -9.96 0.03 -11.25
C ALA A 50 -9.98 -0.65 -12.62
N LYS A 51 -10.11 0.14 -13.70
CA LYS A 51 -10.01 -0.38 -15.06
C LYS A 51 -8.53 -0.51 -15.42
N VAL A 52 -8.11 -1.67 -15.91
CA VAL A 52 -6.76 -1.81 -16.47
C VAL A 52 -6.73 -1.02 -17.78
N LYS A 53 -5.91 0.03 -17.83
CA LYS A 53 -5.68 0.81 -19.05
C LYS A 53 -4.24 0.57 -19.47
N GLU A 54 -4.05 0.13 -20.71
CA GLU A 54 -2.75 0.24 -21.37
C GLU A 54 -2.55 1.71 -21.71
N TRP A 55 -1.95 2.45 -20.78
CA TRP A 55 -1.57 3.82 -21.04
C TRP A 55 -0.26 3.81 -21.82
N ASP A 56 -0.23 4.49 -22.96
CA ASP A 56 0.97 4.60 -23.80
C ASP A 56 2.07 5.36 -23.04
N ASN A 57 2.95 4.56 -22.45
CA ASN A 57 4.28 4.85 -21.92
C ASN A 57 4.44 6.16 -21.11
N PRO A 58 4.49 6.08 -19.75
CA PRO A 58 4.90 7.18 -18.86
C PRO A 58 6.24 7.84 -19.21
N GLU A 59 7.11 7.17 -19.99
CA GLU A 59 8.39 7.69 -20.48
C GLU A 59 8.24 8.66 -21.67
N LYS A 60 7.11 8.65 -22.37
CA LYS A 60 6.82 9.56 -23.49
C LYS A 60 6.24 10.90 -23.05
N ILE A 61 5.82 11.02 -21.78
CA ILE A 61 5.43 12.31 -21.20
C ILE A 61 6.72 13.12 -21.04
N LYS A 62 6.81 14.28 -21.71
CA LYS A 62 7.88 15.25 -21.42
C LYS A 62 7.69 15.72 -19.98
N HIS A 63 8.42 15.12 -19.05
CA HIS A 63 8.48 15.58 -17.67
C HIS A 63 9.32 16.85 -17.64
N GLY A 64 8.70 17.98 -17.99
CA GLY A 64 9.32 19.32 -18.03
C GLY A 64 9.57 19.91 -16.64
N TYR A 65 9.76 19.06 -15.63
CA TYR A 65 9.85 19.42 -14.24
C TYR A 65 11.31 19.28 -13.79
N PRO A 66 12.01 20.40 -13.53
CA PRO A 66 13.45 20.38 -13.27
C PRO A 66 13.80 19.82 -11.90
N PHE A 67 12.86 19.87 -10.93
CA PHE A 67 13.10 19.40 -9.58
C PHE A 67 12.73 17.92 -9.42
N LYS A 68 13.68 17.14 -8.95
CA LYS A 68 13.53 15.72 -8.66
C LYS A 68 13.69 15.48 -7.17
N LEU A 69 12.77 14.72 -6.61
CA LEU A 69 12.72 14.42 -5.19
C LEU A 69 12.85 12.91 -4.97
N HIS A 70 13.69 12.54 -4.00
CA HIS A 70 13.80 11.17 -3.53
C HIS A 70 12.80 10.94 -2.40
N VAL A 71 11.96 9.90 -2.56
CA VAL A 71 10.99 9.46 -1.55
C VAL A 71 11.15 7.96 -1.38
N GLY A 72 11.94 7.54 -0.38
CA GLY A 72 12.35 6.15 -0.24
C GLY A 72 13.10 5.64 -1.49
N PRO A 73 12.74 4.48 -2.05
CA PRO A 73 13.36 3.94 -3.27
C PRO A 73 12.83 4.59 -4.57
N TYR A 74 12.00 5.64 -4.48
CA TYR A 74 11.36 6.27 -5.63
C TYR A 74 11.93 7.65 -5.91
N LEU A 75 12.04 7.97 -7.21
CA LEU A 75 12.35 9.30 -7.70
C LEU A 75 11.09 9.91 -8.31
N VAL A 76 10.67 11.07 -7.80
CA VAL A 76 9.45 11.79 -8.23
C VAL A 76 9.86 13.11 -8.86
N SER A 77 9.37 13.42 -10.06
CA SER A 77 9.57 14.75 -10.67
C SER A 77 8.39 15.65 -10.29
N VAL A 78 8.68 16.83 -9.76
CA VAL A 78 7.63 17.75 -9.26
C VAL A 78 7.66 19.10 -9.99
N PRO A 79 6.48 19.69 -10.30
CA PRO A 79 6.39 20.92 -11.05
C PRO A 79 7.13 22.10 -10.43
N ASP A 80 7.48 23.05 -11.30
CA ASP A 80 7.92 24.39 -10.88
C ASP A 80 6.81 25.14 -10.12
N GLY A 81 7.21 26.25 -9.48
CA GLY A 81 6.28 27.08 -8.71
C GLY A 81 5.97 26.50 -7.33
N ILE A 82 6.88 25.68 -6.79
CA ILE A 82 6.88 25.26 -5.39
C ILE A 82 6.94 26.50 -4.52
N LYS A 83 6.02 26.59 -3.58
CA LYS A 83 5.98 27.62 -2.56
C LYS A 83 6.70 27.13 -1.30
N ASP A 84 6.27 25.98 -0.77
CA ASP A 84 6.83 25.39 0.44
C ASP A 84 6.98 23.86 0.29
N ILE A 85 7.99 23.31 0.97
CA ILE A 85 8.17 21.88 1.18
C ILE A 85 8.19 21.64 2.69
N ILE A 86 7.29 20.81 3.19
CA ILE A 86 7.08 20.59 4.61
C ILE A 86 7.11 19.09 4.89
N LEU A 87 8.03 18.66 5.76
CA LEU A 87 7.97 17.32 6.33
C LEU A 87 6.98 17.33 7.50
N MET A 88 5.86 16.66 7.32
CA MET A 88 4.82 16.48 8.34
C MET A 88 5.16 15.28 9.25
N SER A 89 4.38 15.10 10.31
CA SER A 89 4.45 13.88 11.12
C SER A 89 4.12 12.63 10.30
N HIS A 90 4.59 11.47 10.74
CA HIS A 90 4.39 10.17 10.07
C HIS A 90 5.06 10.06 8.68
N ASN A 91 6.19 10.74 8.47
CA ASN A 91 7.00 10.66 7.25
C ASN A 91 6.28 11.11 5.96
N VAL A 92 5.26 11.96 6.09
CA VAL A 92 4.55 12.53 4.95
C VAL A 92 5.23 13.83 4.55
N LEU A 93 5.70 13.93 3.31
CA LEU A 93 6.20 15.16 2.73
C LEU A 93 5.07 15.88 1.99
N ALA A 94 4.75 17.10 2.40
CA ALA A 94 3.83 17.98 1.71
C ALA A 94 4.60 19.00 0.84
N ILE A 95 4.19 19.16 -0.41
CA ILE A 95 4.70 20.20 -1.31
C ILE A 95 3.53 21.07 -1.71
N SER A 96 3.58 22.35 -1.36
CA SER A 96 2.58 23.34 -1.72
C SER A 96 3.04 24.18 -2.91
N TYR A 97 2.09 24.60 -3.75
CA TYR A 97 2.33 25.43 -4.92
C TYR A 97 1.64 26.78 -4.79
N ASN A 98 2.05 27.75 -5.61
CA ASN A 98 1.47 29.09 -5.61
C ASN A 98 -0.03 29.15 -5.95
N ASP A 99 -0.53 28.16 -6.70
CA ASP A 99 -1.95 28.00 -7.04
C ASP A 99 -2.78 27.38 -5.89
N LYS A 100 -2.19 27.20 -4.70
CA LYS A 100 -2.76 26.52 -3.51
C LYS A 100 -2.95 25.02 -3.69
N SER A 101 -2.54 24.43 -4.81
CA SER A 101 -2.47 22.97 -4.91
C SER A 101 -1.41 22.42 -3.97
N VAL A 102 -1.64 21.22 -3.47
CA VAL A 102 -0.72 20.51 -2.56
C VAL A 102 -0.61 19.07 -3.02
N ILE A 103 0.60 18.52 -3.00
CA ILE A 103 0.84 17.07 -3.07
C ILE A 103 1.40 16.58 -1.75
N TYR A 104 0.98 15.39 -1.35
CA TYR A 104 1.49 14.67 -0.19
C TYR A 104 2.15 13.39 -0.69
N LEU A 105 3.37 13.13 -0.23
CA LEU A 105 4.20 12.02 -0.65
C LEU A 105 4.61 11.24 0.58
N SER A 106 4.42 9.93 0.56
CA SER A 106 4.86 9.06 1.64
C SER A 106 5.27 7.70 1.11
N ALA A 107 6.47 7.25 1.47
CA ALA A 107 6.90 5.88 1.24
C ALA A 107 6.57 5.05 2.49
N HIS A 108 5.73 4.04 2.32
CA HIS A 108 5.35 3.13 3.39
C HIS A 108 5.83 1.72 3.09
N VAL A 109 6.32 1.05 4.14
CA VAL A 109 6.34 -0.41 4.18
C VAL A 109 4.99 -0.85 4.73
N ILE A 110 4.10 -1.34 3.89
CA ILE A 110 2.87 -1.97 4.40
C ILE A 110 3.36 -3.26 5.08
N PRO A 111 3.05 -3.54 6.35
CA PRO A 111 1.81 -3.22 7.04
C PRO A 111 1.83 -1.97 7.94
N GLU A 112 2.91 -1.17 7.99
CA GLU A 112 3.03 -0.03 8.92
C GLU A 112 1.96 1.03 8.73
N SER A 113 1.60 1.34 7.47
CA SER A 113 0.54 2.29 7.13
C SER A 113 -0.84 1.90 7.65
N TYR A 114 -1.07 0.62 7.93
CA TYR A 114 -2.29 0.11 8.53
C TYR A 114 -2.16 -0.14 10.05
N GLY A 115 -1.02 0.24 10.66
CA GLY A 115 -0.75 -0.01 12.08
C GLY A 115 -0.50 -1.48 12.41
N LEU A 116 -0.16 -2.29 11.40
CA LEU A 116 -0.16 -3.74 11.52
C LEU A 116 1.23 -4.34 11.83
N VAL A 117 2.28 -3.53 11.92
CA VAL A 117 3.63 -3.99 12.28
C VAL A 117 3.76 -4.47 13.73
N LYS A 118 2.81 -4.12 14.60
CA LYS A 118 2.73 -4.71 15.95
C LYS A 118 2.03 -6.08 15.98
N ILE A 119 1.52 -6.55 14.85
CA ILE A 119 0.55 -7.67 14.77
C ILE A 119 1.08 -8.81 13.88
N SER A 120 2.23 -8.65 13.23
CA SER A 120 2.74 -9.66 12.29
C SER A 120 3.44 -10.82 13.01
N ASP A 121 2.85 -12.01 12.93
CA ASP A 121 3.66 -13.21 12.79
C ASP A 121 4.18 -13.25 11.34
N THR A 122 5.37 -12.69 11.12
CA THR A 122 6.03 -12.67 9.81
C THR A 122 6.26 -14.06 9.19
N ARG A 123 5.98 -15.14 9.92
CA ARG A 123 6.14 -16.53 9.47
C ARG A 123 4.92 -17.07 8.71
N THR A 124 3.75 -16.46 8.85
CA THR A 124 2.49 -16.95 8.23
C THR A 124 1.88 -16.00 7.21
N ASN A 125 2.37 -14.76 7.14
CA ASN A 125 1.91 -13.75 6.18
C ASN A 125 2.24 -14.14 4.74
N LYS A 126 1.21 -14.33 3.90
CA LYS A 126 1.41 -14.57 2.46
C LYS A 126 1.11 -13.35 1.60
N ILE A 127 0.32 -12.39 2.09
CA ILE A 127 -0.03 -11.19 1.34
C ILE A 127 1.04 -10.10 1.54
N SER A 128 1.71 -9.76 0.44
CA SER A 128 2.64 -8.64 0.35
C SER A 128 1.93 -7.28 0.20
N PRO A 129 2.61 -6.17 0.51
CA PRO A 129 2.10 -4.80 0.32
C PRO A 129 1.52 -4.50 -1.05
N ALA A 130 2.22 -4.92 -2.10
CA ALA A 130 1.74 -4.80 -3.47
C ALA A 130 0.41 -5.55 -3.68
N GLU A 131 0.24 -6.70 -3.04
CA GLU A 131 -1.02 -7.47 -3.08
C GLU A 131 -2.13 -6.77 -2.29
N VAL A 132 -1.82 -6.10 -1.17
CA VAL A 132 -2.79 -5.27 -0.43
C VAL A 132 -3.32 -4.13 -1.31
N VAL A 133 -2.42 -3.41 -1.99
CA VAL A 133 -2.81 -2.36 -2.95
C VAL A 133 -3.66 -2.95 -4.08
N ASP A 134 -3.31 -4.13 -4.57
CA ASP A 134 -4.12 -4.84 -5.56
C ASP A 134 -5.53 -5.15 -5.03
N VAL A 135 -5.69 -5.55 -3.77
CA VAL A 135 -7.02 -5.77 -3.17
C VAL A 135 -7.82 -4.48 -3.11
N ILE A 136 -7.22 -3.37 -2.67
CA ILE A 136 -7.90 -2.06 -2.57
C ILE A 136 -8.48 -1.64 -3.93
N PHE A 137 -7.68 -1.74 -4.99
CA PHE A 137 -8.08 -1.21 -6.29
C PHE A 137 -8.81 -2.21 -7.17
N MET A 138 -8.43 -3.50 -7.13
CA MET A 138 -8.85 -4.50 -8.11
C MET A 138 -9.88 -5.51 -7.58
N LYS A 139 -10.03 -5.64 -6.26
CA LYS A 139 -10.92 -6.64 -5.64
C LYS A 139 -12.13 -6.00 -4.97
N THR A 140 -13.12 -6.83 -4.68
CA THR A 140 -14.38 -6.52 -4.02
C THR A 140 -14.77 -7.63 -3.04
N HIS A 141 -15.69 -7.34 -2.13
CA HIS A 141 -16.23 -8.36 -1.23
C HIS A 141 -17.06 -9.45 -1.96
N CYS A 142 -17.37 -9.27 -3.25
CA CYS A 142 -18.03 -10.27 -4.08
C CYS A 142 -17.08 -11.36 -4.60
N ASP A 143 -15.76 -11.14 -4.55
CA ASP A 143 -14.74 -12.02 -5.14
C ASP A 143 -14.46 -13.25 -4.25
N LYS A 144 -15.45 -14.14 -4.12
CA LYS A 144 -15.42 -15.28 -3.19
C LYS A 144 -14.19 -16.19 -3.36
N ASN A 145 -13.69 -16.35 -4.58
CA ASN A 145 -12.55 -17.23 -4.89
C ASN A 145 -11.19 -16.60 -4.54
N ASP A 146 -11.15 -15.28 -4.27
CA ASP A 146 -9.94 -14.54 -3.94
C ASP A 146 -9.77 -14.34 -2.43
N VAL A 147 -10.74 -14.77 -1.61
CA VAL A 147 -10.67 -14.65 -0.15
C VAL A 147 -9.59 -15.60 0.38
N PRO A 148 -8.57 -15.10 1.09
CA PRO A 148 -7.50 -15.95 1.61
C PRO A 148 -8.00 -17.03 2.57
N GLU A 149 -7.27 -18.14 2.68
CA GLU A 149 -7.61 -19.23 3.58
C GLU A 149 -7.20 -18.95 5.04
N TYR A 150 -6.06 -18.29 5.25
CA TYR A 150 -5.52 -17.99 6.58
C TYR A 150 -6.18 -16.77 7.20
N ASP A 151 -6.47 -16.81 8.51
CA ASP A 151 -7.26 -15.78 9.18
C ASP A 151 -6.58 -14.41 9.22
N TYR A 152 -5.25 -14.36 9.32
CA TYR A 152 -4.51 -13.11 9.23
C TYR A 152 -4.62 -12.49 7.83
N ASP A 153 -4.35 -13.26 6.77
CA ASP A 153 -4.48 -12.78 5.40
C ASP A 153 -5.92 -12.35 5.08
N LYS A 154 -6.94 -13.05 5.62
CA LYS A 154 -8.35 -12.60 5.53
C LYS A 154 -8.58 -11.26 6.20
N PHE A 155 -8.02 -11.07 7.40
CA PHE A 155 -8.10 -9.79 8.10
C PHE A 155 -7.50 -8.67 7.27
N ILE A 156 -6.31 -8.87 6.68
CA ILE A 156 -5.67 -7.90 5.77
C ILE A 156 -6.56 -7.62 4.56
N TRP A 157 -7.12 -8.67 3.96
CA TRP A 157 -8.00 -8.57 2.80
C TRP A 157 -9.28 -7.78 3.12
N HIS A 158 -9.95 -8.07 4.23
CA HIS A 158 -11.14 -7.31 4.65
C HIS A 158 -10.81 -5.86 5.03
N LEU A 159 -9.67 -5.61 5.67
CA LEU A 159 -9.22 -4.26 5.97
C LEU A 159 -8.97 -3.47 4.68
N ALA A 160 -8.33 -4.07 3.69
CA ALA A 160 -8.11 -3.47 2.37
C ALA A 160 -9.43 -3.13 1.67
N LEU A 161 -10.44 -4.01 1.74
CA LEU A 161 -11.77 -3.73 1.21
C LEU A 161 -12.51 -2.60 1.95
N PHE A 162 -12.34 -2.51 3.27
CA PHE A 162 -12.86 -1.39 4.03
C PHE A 162 -12.18 -0.08 3.62
N GLN A 163 -10.86 -0.06 3.44
CA GLN A 163 -10.13 1.12 2.98
C GLN A 163 -10.58 1.55 1.58
N LYS A 164 -10.75 0.60 0.66
CA LYS A 164 -11.36 0.84 -0.65
C LYS A 164 -12.69 1.56 -0.54
N SER A 165 -13.58 1.11 0.35
CA SER A 165 -14.90 1.72 0.48
C SER A 165 -14.84 3.14 1.08
N LEU A 166 -13.78 3.49 1.80
CA LEU A 166 -13.49 4.87 2.20
C LEU A 166 -12.96 5.72 1.02
N HIS A 167 -12.13 5.13 0.15
CA HIS A 167 -11.54 5.82 -1.00
C HIS A 167 -12.54 6.09 -2.14
N PHE A 168 -13.48 5.19 -2.40
CA PHE A 168 -14.36 5.24 -3.60
C PHE A 168 -15.85 5.42 -3.29
N ARG A 169 -16.20 5.80 -2.04
CA ARG A 169 -17.54 5.75 -1.46
C ARG A 169 -18.67 6.37 -2.30
N ASP A 170 -18.40 7.50 -2.95
CA ASP A 170 -19.46 8.43 -3.42
C ASP A 170 -19.32 8.84 -4.89
N GLU A 171 -18.96 7.92 -5.78
CA GLU A 171 -18.65 8.16 -7.21
C GLU A 171 -17.19 8.61 -7.41
N GLY A 172 -16.31 7.63 -7.64
CA GLY A 172 -14.96 7.87 -8.16
C GLY A 172 -15.02 8.03 -9.67
N ASN A 173 -14.70 9.22 -10.17
CA ASN A 173 -14.49 9.44 -11.59
C ASN A 173 -13.09 8.89 -11.92
N GLU A 174 -12.98 7.98 -12.87
CA GLU A 174 -11.70 7.40 -13.32
C GLU A 174 -10.77 6.78 -12.25
N VAL A 175 -10.92 5.47 -12.01
CA VAL A 175 -9.89 4.64 -11.36
C VAL A 175 -9.21 3.77 -12.41
N PHE A 176 -7.87 3.79 -12.47
CA PHE A 176 -7.13 2.95 -13.41
C PHE A 176 -5.86 2.33 -12.82
N LYS A 177 -5.50 1.19 -13.39
CA LYS A 177 -4.25 0.46 -13.16
C LYS A 177 -3.43 0.44 -14.44
N THR A 178 -2.16 0.79 -14.37
CA THR A 178 -1.20 0.69 -15.49
C THR A 178 0.18 0.24 -15.01
N ARG A 179 1.07 -0.11 -15.94
CA ARG A 179 2.44 -0.56 -15.66
C ARG A 179 3.44 0.17 -16.53
N SER A 180 4.64 0.39 -16.00
CA SER A 180 5.81 0.85 -16.77
C SER A 180 7.08 0.31 -16.13
N GLY A 181 7.86 -0.43 -16.92
CA GLY A 181 9.00 -1.19 -16.41
C GLY A 181 8.58 -2.12 -15.26
N LYS A 182 9.21 -1.95 -14.11
CA LYS A 182 8.92 -2.72 -12.88
C LYS A 182 7.84 -2.10 -12.00
N LEU A 183 7.35 -0.91 -12.35
CA LEU A 183 6.40 -0.18 -11.52
C LEU A 183 4.97 -0.44 -11.98
N THR A 184 4.09 -0.70 -11.00
CA THR A 184 2.63 -0.70 -11.19
C THR A 184 2.05 0.55 -10.54
N TYR A 185 1.17 1.23 -11.25
CA TYR A 185 0.54 2.48 -10.84
C TYR A 185 -0.95 2.25 -10.70
N TYR A 186 -1.49 2.61 -9.55
CA TYR A 186 -2.91 2.66 -9.25
C TYR A 186 -3.25 4.11 -9.01
N VAL A 187 -4.19 4.68 -9.77
CA VAL A 187 -4.50 6.11 -9.69
C VAL A 187 -6.00 6.27 -9.74
N SER A 188 -6.50 7.20 -8.93
CA SER A 188 -7.91 7.53 -8.84
C SER A 188 -8.11 9.02 -8.67
N GLU A 189 -9.14 9.56 -9.32
CA GLU A 189 -9.63 10.90 -9.02
C GLU A 189 -10.33 10.88 -7.65
N GLY A 190 -10.19 11.98 -6.91
CA GLY A 190 -10.94 12.19 -5.68
C GLY A 190 -12.43 12.17 -5.93
N GLY A 191 -13.18 11.43 -5.10
CA GLY A 191 -14.64 11.49 -5.11
C GLY A 191 -15.17 12.88 -4.71
N LYS A 192 -16.44 13.15 -5.01
CA LYS A 192 -17.09 14.45 -4.78
C LYS A 192 -16.96 15.01 -3.35
N ASN A 193 -16.87 14.13 -2.36
CA ASN A 193 -16.77 14.48 -0.93
C ASN A 193 -15.36 14.28 -0.36
N SER A 194 -14.37 13.97 -1.21
CA SER A 194 -12.99 13.76 -0.78
C SER A 194 -12.28 15.11 -0.59
N PRO A 195 -11.53 15.31 0.51
CA PRO A 195 -10.62 16.46 0.64
C PRO A 195 -9.44 16.38 -0.35
N ASN A 196 -9.18 15.19 -0.89
CA ASN A 196 -8.14 14.94 -1.88
C ASN A 196 -8.77 14.95 -3.27
N SER A 197 -8.17 15.68 -4.21
CA SER A 197 -8.53 15.71 -5.63
C SER A 197 -7.93 14.54 -6.43
N GLY A 198 -6.95 13.83 -5.88
CA GLY A 198 -6.39 12.62 -6.48
C GLY A 198 -5.64 11.78 -5.45
N ASN A 199 -5.63 10.47 -5.67
CA ASN A 199 -4.87 9.51 -4.88
C ASN A 199 -4.19 8.50 -5.81
N ALA A 200 -2.97 8.09 -5.45
CA ALA A 200 -2.24 7.08 -6.18
C ALA A 200 -1.36 6.23 -5.26
N TYR A 201 -1.20 4.98 -5.67
CA TYR A 201 -0.26 4.03 -5.10
C TYR A 201 0.66 3.54 -6.20
N VAL A 202 1.97 3.58 -5.97
CA VAL A 202 2.99 3.06 -6.88
C VAL A 202 3.76 1.96 -6.18
N THR A 203 3.77 0.78 -6.79
CA THR A 203 4.40 -0.42 -6.24
C THR A 203 5.43 -0.98 -7.21
N ASN A 204 6.47 -1.63 -6.68
CA ASN A 204 7.45 -2.34 -7.49
C ASN A 204 7.11 -3.84 -7.52
N ILE A 205 7.00 -4.43 -8.70
CA ILE A 205 6.64 -5.86 -8.85
C ILE A 205 7.70 -6.80 -8.28
N GLU A 206 8.97 -6.36 -8.23
CA GLU A 206 10.09 -7.11 -7.67
C GLU A 206 10.27 -6.81 -6.18
N GLN A 207 10.19 -5.54 -5.79
CA GLN A 207 10.25 -5.08 -4.40
C GLN A 207 8.83 -4.88 -3.85
N LYS A 208 8.14 -6.01 -3.64
CA LYS A 208 6.71 -6.04 -3.29
C LYS A 208 6.35 -5.41 -1.94
N ASN A 209 7.34 -5.00 -1.15
CA ASN A 209 7.16 -4.51 0.22
C ASN A 209 7.09 -2.98 0.31
N ASP A 210 7.55 -2.27 -0.71
CA ASP A 210 7.57 -0.82 -0.73
C ASP A 210 6.41 -0.29 -1.57
N VAL A 211 5.73 0.72 -1.02
CA VAL A 211 4.63 1.41 -1.68
C VAL A 211 4.81 2.91 -1.51
N LEU A 212 4.87 3.63 -2.62
CA LEU A 212 4.75 5.08 -2.62
C LEU A 212 3.27 5.46 -2.68
N VAL A 213 2.81 6.19 -1.68
CA VAL A 213 1.48 6.81 -1.66
C VAL A 213 1.62 8.28 -2.04
N ILE A 214 0.76 8.72 -2.95
CA ILE A 214 0.70 10.09 -3.43
C ILE A 214 -0.74 10.57 -3.32
N ASP A 215 -0.97 11.60 -2.53
CA ASP A 215 -2.25 12.30 -2.46
C ASP A 215 -2.10 13.71 -3.02
N ALA A 216 -3.20 14.28 -3.52
CA ALA A 216 -3.23 15.68 -3.92
C ALA A 216 -4.50 16.37 -3.43
N SER A 217 -4.39 17.66 -3.10
CA SER A 217 -5.51 18.54 -2.79
C SER A 217 -5.48 19.76 -3.69
N HIS A 218 -6.66 20.24 -4.11
CA HIS A 218 -6.84 21.40 -4.99
C HIS A 218 -6.01 21.33 -6.29
N MET A 219 -5.73 20.13 -6.78
CA MET A 219 -4.96 19.89 -8.01
C MET A 219 -5.86 19.26 -9.06
N SER A 220 -5.77 19.72 -10.32
CA SER A 220 -6.47 19.04 -11.42
C SER A 220 -5.97 17.61 -11.59
N PHE A 221 -6.87 16.70 -11.94
CA PHE A 221 -6.52 15.29 -12.08
C PHE A 221 -5.45 15.04 -13.16
N ASP A 222 -5.45 15.83 -14.24
CA ASP A 222 -4.40 15.73 -15.27
C ASP A 222 -3.02 16.14 -14.76
N LYS A 223 -2.92 17.25 -13.98
CA LYS A 223 -1.65 17.66 -13.35
C LYS A 223 -1.17 16.60 -12.36
N PHE A 224 -2.11 16.03 -11.59
CA PHE A 224 -1.80 14.94 -10.66
C PHE A 224 -1.27 13.69 -11.35
N LYS A 225 -1.94 13.22 -12.42
CA LYS A 225 -1.50 12.07 -13.23
C LYS A 225 -0.09 12.27 -13.77
N GLN A 226 0.22 13.47 -14.28
CA GLN A 226 1.57 13.78 -14.78
C GLN A 226 2.65 13.58 -13.71
N ILE A 227 2.40 14.04 -12.48
CA ILE A 227 3.32 13.85 -11.35
C ILE A 227 3.46 12.36 -11.01
N VAL A 228 2.34 11.64 -10.83
CA VAL A 228 2.34 10.21 -10.49
C VAL A 228 3.09 9.39 -11.55
N PHE A 229 2.87 9.68 -12.82
CA PHE A 229 3.54 8.98 -13.92
C PHE A 229 4.98 9.42 -14.17
N SER A 230 5.44 10.47 -13.49
CA SER A 230 6.86 10.84 -13.45
C SER A 230 7.68 9.95 -12.52
N VAL A 231 7.02 9.17 -11.65
CA VAL A 231 7.71 8.31 -10.68
C VAL A 231 8.58 7.28 -11.41
N ARG A 232 9.81 7.13 -10.93
CA ARG A 232 10.79 6.14 -11.41
C ARG A 232 11.41 5.42 -10.22
N GLU A 233 11.91 4.22 -10.47
CA GLU A 233 12.77 3.53 -9.50
C GLU A 233 14.08 4.32 -9.37
N TYR A 234 14.52 4.57 -8.14
CA TYR A 234 15.84 5.11 -7.91
C TYR A 234 16.86 3.97 -8.05
N SER A 235 17.49 3.90 -9.21
CA SER A 235 18.72 3.13 -9.36
C SER A 235 19.84 3.93 -8.71
N HIS A 236 20.39 3.42 -7.60
CA HIS A 236 21.69 3.93 -7.15
C HIS A 236 22.65 3.82 -8.34
N PRO A 237 23.40 4.88 -8.67
CA PRO A 237 24.52 4.70 -9.58
C PRO A 237 25.36 3.57 -9.00
N LYS A 238 25.67 2.54 -9.80
CA LYS A 238 26.73 1.63 -9.41
C LYS A 238 27.96 2.51 -9.20
N GLU A 239 28.50 2.52 -7.98
CA GLU A 239 29.84 3.06 -7.77
C GLU A 239 30.76 2.22 -8.67
N ASP A 240 31.30 2.86 -9.72
CA ASP A 240 32.35 2.32 -10.57
C ASP A 240 33.69 2.33 -9.82
#